data_AF-A0A2A8BYC5-F1
#
_entry.id   AF-A0A2A8BYC5-F1
#
_cell.length_a   1.000
_cell.length_b   1.000
_cell.length_c   1.000
_cell.angle_alpha   90.00
_cell.angle_beta   90.00
_cell.angle_gamma   90.00
#
_symmetry.space_group_name_H-M   'P 1'
#
loop_
_entity.id
_entity.type
_entity.pdbx_description
1 polymer ?
#
loop_
_entity_poly.entity_id
_entity_poly.type
_entity_poly.pdbx_seq_one_letter_code
_entity_poly.pdbx_strand_id
1 'polypeptide(L)'
;MFDITNLVRKEKVNKNKTTSVWFEDGSGIIVAKVCSQCSSPRLLNDYHKMKNGLGGVKGSCKACSNQCDRERYKQNPRYKKEYYEENKEVILKRMRDNYRQTAN
;
A
#
# COMPACT_ATOMS: atom_id res chain seq x y z
N MET A 1 12.05 -5.01 -18.68
CA MET A 1 10.68 -4.81 -19.18
C MET A 1 9.87 -6.01 -18.71
N PHE A 2 8.78 -5.81 -17.95
CA PHE A 2 7.96 -6.92 -17.46
C PHE A 2 7.18 -7.50 -18.64
N ASP A 3 7.46 -8.74 -19.00
CA ASP A 3 6.81 -9.43 -20.10
C ASP A 3 5.51 -10.07 -19.59
N ILE A 4 4.39 -9.65 -20.18
CA ILE A 4 3.04 -10.11 -19.82
C ILE A 4 2.45 -11.08 -20.84
N THR A 5 3.21 -11.46 -21.87
CA THR A 5 2.71 -12.24 -23.02
C THR A 5 2.16 -13.62 -22.63
N ASN A 6 2.72 -14.24 -21.59
CA ASN A 6 2.28 -15.55 -21.08
C ASN A 6 1.38 -15.47 -19.85
N LEU A 7 0.86 -14.28 -19.52
CA LEU A 7 0.02 -14.08 -18.34
C LEU A 7 -1.45 -13.95 -18.72
N VAL A 8 -2.32 -14.55 -17.91
CA VAL A 8 -3.76 -14.45 -18.10
C VAL A 8 -4.25 -13.16 -17.46
N ARG A 9 -4.71 -12.21 -18.28
CA ARG A 9 -5.35 -10.98 -17.82
C ARG A 9 -6.73 -11.30 -17.26
N LYS A 10 -7.00 -10.83 -16.04
CA LYS A 10 -8.30 -10.92 -15.36
C LYS A 10 -8.79 -9.53 -15.00
N GLU A 11 -10.11 -9.38 -14.92
CA GLU A 11 -10.72 -8.13 -14.48
C GLU A 11 -11.99 -8.36 -13.67
N LYS A 12 -12.28 -7.40 -12.77
CA LYS A 12 -13.49 -7.39 -11.93
C LYS A 12 -13.96 -5.97 -11.73
N VAL A 13 -15.26 -5.76 -11.92
CA VAL A 13 -15.93 -4.52 -11.53
C VAL A 13 -16.26 -4.56 -10.04
N ASN A 14 -15.80 -3.55 -9.31
CA ASN A 14 -16.05 -3.37 -7.89
C ASN A 14 -17.41 -2.68 -7.66
N LYS A 15 -17.91 -2.76 -6.43
CA LYS A 15 -19.19 -2.11 -6.02
C LYS A 15 -19.22 -0.60 -6.32
N ASN A 16 -18.07 0.06 -6.22
CA ASN A 16 -17.90 1.47 -6.54
C ASN A 16 -17.74 1.76 -8.06
N LYS A 17 -18.09 0.79 -8.92
CA LYS A 17 -17.97 0.86 -10.38
C LYS A 17 -16.53 1.05 -10.91
N THR A 18 -15.52 0.82 -10.08
CA THR A 18 -14.11 0.79 -10.52
C THR A 18 -13.72 -0.60 -10.97
N THR A 19 -12.85 -0.72 -11.99
CA THR A 19 -12.37 -2.02 -12.47
C THR A 19 -11.00 -2.33 -11.87
N SER A 20 -10.87 -3.49 -11.24
CA SER A 20 -9.58 -4.06 -10.84
C SER A 20 -9.09 -5.02 -11.91
N VAL A 21 -7.85 -4.85 -12.35
CA VAL A 21 -7.21 -5.68 -13.38
C VAL A 21 -5.97 -6.34 -12.78
N TRP A 22 -5.82 -7.64 -12.97
CA TRP A 22 -4.67 -8.40 -12.52
C TRP A 22 -4.25 -9.48 -13.52
N PHE A 23 -3.08 -10.08 -13.27
CA PHE A 23 -2.45 -11.04 -14.16
C PHE A 23 -2.06 -12.27 -13.35
N GLU A 24 -2.47 -13.43 -13.84
CA GLU A 24 -2.16 -14.74 -13.28
C GLU A 24 -1.13 -15.46 -14.14
N ASP A 25 -0.27 -16.28 -13.50
CA ASP A 25 0.60 -17.22 -14.20
C ASP A 25 -0.16 -18.48 -14.65
N GLY A 26 0.55 -19.42 -15.29
CA GLY A 26 -0.03 -20.69 -15.75
C GLY A 26 -0.58 -21.58 -14.63
N SER A 27 -0.27 -21.29 -13.36
CA SER A 27 -0.79 -22.00 -12.18
C SER A 27 -1.99 -21.28 -11.54
N GLY A 28 -2.44 -20.15 -12.10
CA GLY A 28 -3.51 -19.33 -11.55
C GLY A 28 -3.07 -18.44 -10.38
N ILE A 29 -1.76 -18.29 -10.14
CA ILE A 29 -1.24 -17.43 -9.08
C ILE A 29 -1.15 -15.99 -9.60
N ILE A 30 -1.67 -15.04 -8.82
CA ILE A 30 -1.56 -13.61 -9.16
C ILE A 30 -0.10 -13.17 -9.06
N VAL A 31 0.48 -12.71 -10.17
CA VAL A 31 1.89 -12.27 -10.24
C VAL A 31 2.03 -10.75 -10.40
N ALA A 32 1.03 -10.10 -11.02
CA ALA A 32 1.03 -8.68 -11.26
C ALA A 32 -0.39 -8.12 -11.22
N LYS A 33 -0.50 -6.81 -11.01
CA LYS A 33 -1.78 -6.11 -11.11
C LYS A 33 -1.60 -4.68 -11.60
N VAL A 34 -2.70 -4.08 -12.05
CA VAL A 34 -2.71 -2.67 -12.45
C VAL A 34 -2.77 -1.78 -11.21
N CYS A 35 -1.90 -0.78 -11.15
CA CYS A 35 -1.91 0.23 -10.09
C CYS A 35 -3.18 1.09 -10.19
N SER A 36 -3.89 1.26 -9.08
CA SER A 36 -5.11 2.09 -9.04
C SER A 36 -4.86 3.60 -9.17
N GLN A 37 -3.60 4.05 -9.14
CA GLN A 37 -3.23 5.47 -9.23
C GLN A 37 -2.61 5.81 -10.59
N CYS A 38 -1.60 5.04 -11.05
CA CYS A 38 -0.92 5.31 -12.32
C CYS A 38 -1.36 4.42 -13.49
N SER A 39 -2.36 3.55 -13.28
CA SER A 39 -2.95 2.66 -14.29
C SER A 39 -1.96 1.77 -15.05
N SER A 40 -0.74 1.61 -14.54
CA SER A 40 0.31 0.78 -15.13
C SER A 40 0.36 -0.59 -14.45
N PRO A 41 0.55 -1.69 -15.20
CA PRO A 41 0.79 -3.01 -14.63
C PRO A 41 2.15 -3.04 -13.91
N ARG A 42 2.17 -3.63 -12.70
CA ARG A 42 3.38 -3.84 -11.91
C ARG A 42 3.32 -5.21 -11.20
N LEU A 43 4.49 -5.76 -10.91
CA LEU A 43 4.61 -6.98 -10.11
C LEU A 43 4.09 -6.75 -8.69
N LEU A 44 3.58 -7.79 -8.02
CA LEU A 44 3.11 -7.66 -6.63
C LEU A 44 4.21 -7.14 -5.68
N ASN A 45 5.48 -7.46 -5.96
CA ASN A 45 6.64 -6.97 -5.19
C ASN A 45 6.85 -5.45 -5.28
N ASP A 46 6.26 -4.78 -6.26
CA ASP A 46 6.29 -3.31 -6.40
C ASP A 46 5.19 -2.62 -5.59
N TYR A 47 4.46 -3.35 -4.76
CA TYR A 47 3.41 -2.83 -3.87
C TYR A 47 3.78 -3.06 -2.39
N HIS A 48 3.20 -2.26 -1.50
CA HIS A 48 3.29 -2.52 -0.07
C HIS A 48 2.30 -3.62 0.35
N LYS A 49 2.69 -4.45 1.32
CA LYS A 49 1.84 -5.53 1.86
C LYS A 49 0.56 -4.98 2.48
N MET A 50 -0.55 -5.65 2.23
CA MET A 50 -1.86 -5.37 2.83
C MET A 50 -2.69 -6.65 2.83
N LYS A 51 -2.95 -7.20 4.03
CA LYS A 51 -3.59 -8.52 4.20
C LYS A 51 -4.89 -8.70 3.41
N ASN A 52 -5.72 -7.66 3.34
CA ASN A 52 -7.03 -7.72 2.72
C ASN A 52 -7.04 -7.22 1.26
N GLY A 53 -5.86 -6.94 0.67
CA GLY A 53 -5.72 -6.45 -0.70
C GLY A 53 -5.64 -7.58 -1.72
N LEU A 54 -5.93 -7.27 -2.99
CA LEU A 54 -5.78 -8.22 -4.11
C LEU A 54 -4.31 -8.64 -4.23
N GLY A 55 -4.05 -9.95 -4.12
CA GLY A 55 -2.68 -10.48 -4.07
C GLY A 55 -1.92 -10.16 -2.77
N GLY A 56 -2.62 -9.82 -1.68
CA GLY A 56 -2.00 -9.51 -0.38
C GLY A 56 -1.25 -8.17 -0.34
N VAL A 57 -1.55 -7.25 -1.27
CA VAL A 57 -0.86 -5.96 -1.40
C VAL A 57 -1.82 -4.80 -1.66
N LYS A 58 -1.36 -3.56 -1.44
CA LYS A 58 -2.15 -2.32 -1.62
C LYS A 58 -2.62 -2.13 -3.07
N GLY A 59 -3.63 -1.29 -3.26
CA GLY A 59 -4.15 -0.86 -4.57
C GLY A 59 -3.12 -0.12 -5.43
N SER A 60 -2.34 0.78 -4.81
CA SER A 60 -1.32 1.60 -5.46
C SER A 60 0.10 1.06 -5.27
N CYS A 61 0.95 1.23 -6.29
CA CYS A 61 2.34 0.80 -6.23
C CYS A 61 3.16 1.66 -5.25
N LYS A 62 4.34 1.18 -4.89
CA LYS A 62 5.31 1.86 -4.02
C LYS A 62 5.67 3.23 -4.57
N ALA A 63 5.88 3.36 -5.88
CA ALA A 63 6.24 4.63 -6.50
C ALA A 63 5.17 5.70 -6.25
N CYS A 64 3.91 5.39 -6.54
CA CYS A 64 2.81 6.34 -6.31
C CYS A 64 2.58 6.60 -4.82
N SER A 65 2.68 5.56 -3.96
CA SER A 65 2.58 5.72 -2.50
C SER A 65 3.65 6.69 -1.97
N ASN A 66 4.91 6.49 -2.38
CA ASN A 66 6.03 7.33 -1.98
C ASN A 66 5.88 8.77 -2.50
N GLN A 67 5.34 8.95 -3.71
CA GLN A 67 5.05 10.27 -4.25
C GLN A 67 4.00 10.99 -3.41
N CYS A 68 2.87 10.33 -3.10
CA CYS A 68 1.84 10.90 -2.23
C CYS A 68 2.39 11.27 -0.85
N ASP A 69 3.24 10.43 -0.26
CA ASP A 69 3.87 10.71 1.04
C ASP A 69 4.81 11.92 0.97
N ARG A 70 5.59 12.06 -0.12
CA ARG A 70 6.44 13.24 -0.35
C ARG A 70 5.63 14.51 -0.53
N GLU A 71 4.54 14.47 -1.30
CA GLU A 71 3.66 15.61 -1.51
C GLU A 71 2.99 16.05 -0.20
N ARG A 72 2.49 15.09 0.59
CA ARG A 72 1.95 15.36 1.92
C ARG A 72 2.97 16.02 2.84
N TYR A 73 4.21 15.54 2.84
CA TYR A 73 5.29 16.15 3.63
C TYR A 73 5.62 17.58 3.18
N LYS A 74 5.61 17.85 1.86
CA LYS A 74 5.82 19.20 1.31
C LYS A 74 4.70 20.16 1.69
N GLN A 75 3.44 19.70 1.66
CA GLN A 75 2.28 20.53 1.98
C GLN A 75 2.20 20.92 3.45
N ASN A 76 2.64 20.03 4.35
CA ASN A 76 2.70 20.34 5.77
C ASN A 76 3.98 19.79 6.41
N PRO A 77 5.12 20.51 6.27
CA PRO A 77 6.41 20.06 6.79
C PRO A 77 6.45 20.05 8.33
N ARG A 78 5.62 20.87 8.99
CA ARG A 78 5.54 20.95 10.46
C ARG A 78 4.55 19.96 11.06
N TYR A 79 3.67 19.36 10.26
CA TYR A 79 2.64 18.41 10.72
C TYR A 79 3.18 17.39 11.72
N LYS A 80 4.30 16.74 11.41
CA LYS A 80 4.88 15.72 12.30
C LYS A 80 5.31 16.30 13.65
N LYS A 81 5.86 17.52 13.66
CA LYS A 81 6.28 18.20 14.88
C LYS A 81 5.07 18.62 15.70
N GLU A 82 4.11 19.29 15.07
CA GLU A 82 2.86 19.74 15.70
C GLU A 82 2.07 18.55 16.26
N TYR A 83 1.87 17.50 15.47
CA TYR A 83 1.21 16.27 15.91
C TYR A 83 1.91 15.63 17.12
N TYR A 84 3.25 15.59 17.12
CA TYR A 84 4.01 15.05 18.26
C TYR A 84 3.85 15.93 19.50
N GLU A 85 3.94 17.25 19.37
CA GLU A 85 3.78 18.19 20.48
C GLU A 85 2.37 18.09 21.10
N GLU A 86 1.33 18.05 20.27
CA GLU A 86 -0.07 17.90 20.70
C GLU A 86 -0.39 16.55 21.33
N ASN A 87 0.27 15.46 20.90
CA ASN A 87 -0.04 14.09 21.33
C ASN A 87 1.04 13.47 22.23
N LYS A 88 2.02 14.27 22.67
CA LYS A 88 3.24 13.81 23.34
C LYS A 88 2.95 12.88 24.51
N GLU A 89 2.06 13.27 25.41
CA GLU A 89 1.74 12.52 26.62
C GLU A 89 1.13 11.15 26.31
N VAL A 90 0.20 11.12 25.34
CA VAL A 90 -0.46 9.88 24.88
C VAL A 90 0.55 8.94 24.24
N ILE A 91 1.44 9.48 23.39
CA ILE A 91 2.50 8.71 22.73
C ILE A 91 3.43 8.09 23.79
N LEU A 92 3.90 8.89 24.75
CA LEU A 92 4.80 8.41 25.81
C LEU A 92 4.12 7.41 26.75
N LYS A 93 2.83 7.58 27.04
CA LYS A 93 2.05 6.60 27.80
C LYS A 93 1.99 5.26 27.05
N ARG A 94 1.64 5.28 25.76
CA ARG A 94 1.59 4.07 24.92
C ARG A 94 2.93 3.36 24.84
N MET A 95 4.03 4.10 24.73
CA MET A 95 5.39 3.54 24.75
C MET A 95 5.69 2.82 26.06
N ARG A 96 5.35 3.43 27.21
CA ARG A 96 5.49 2.81 28.53
C ARG A 96 4.66 1.54 28.68
N ASP A 97 3.40 1.58 28.23
CA ASP A 97 2.50 0.43 28.33
C ASP A 97 2.98 -0.73 27.45
N ASN A 98 3.44 -0.45 26.23
CA ASN A 98 4.04 -1.47 25.36
C ASN A 98 5.28 -2.09 26.01
N TYR A 99 6.19 -1.29 26.59
CA TYR A 99 7.38 -1.81 27.27
C TYR A 99 7.01 -2.75 28.43
N ARG A 100 5.98 -2.39 29.22
CA ARG A 100 5.46 -3.24 30.31
C ARG A 100 4.87 -4.55 29.81
N GLN A 101 4.21 -4.54 28.64
CA GLN A 101 3.62 -5.75 28.05
C GLN A 101 4.67 -6.69 27.46
N THR A 102 5.78 -6.17 26.93
CA THR A 102 6.86 -6.99 26.33
C THR A 102 7.93 -7.41 27.33
N ALA A 103 7.93 -6.87 28.55
CA ALA A 103 8.87 -7.21 29.62
C ALA A 103 8.36 -8.33 30.56
N ASN A 104 7.14 -8.85 30.32
CA ASN A 104 6.62 -10.09 30.90
C ASN A 104 6.70 -11.22 29.87
#